data_AF-A0A2N0NL07-F1
#
_entry.id   AF-A0A2N0NL07-F1
#
_cell.length_a   1.000
_cell.length_b   1.000
_cell.length_c   1.000
_cell.angle_alpha   90.00
_cell.angle_beta   90.00
_cell.angle_gamma   90.00
#
_symmetry.space_group_name_H-M   'P 1'
#
loop_
_entity.id
_entity.type
_entity.pdbx_description
1 polymer ?
#
loop_
_entity_poly.entity_id
_entity_poly.type
_entity_poly.pdbx_seq_one_letter_code
_entity_poly.pdbx_strand_id
1 'polypeptide(L)'
;AAFYTNNEEGEYSVYSSLFLWPSSTRAEIVAIFLALLTAPENSNVTIYTDSLSAINSINSAFDSTTRKWLKKTNNLIIIKIIMLIREASINIKLVKIKGHSGIIGNDIADKLAKNGQYGNNLFKNNVDFIDNILSYFPVFIDSPIEVNIRRFILKILATYEATEWSLLKNNQELLKVETCLTTKLQKDFKISLTEAQMLMANILIWFILTFKELLWKPRCEQVILWEKRKSITRTDKITIEPKIKDNLKDNLNQPSDKAKDIKIRKADRIQKSIPLVKKSMDTFIKKYICENWIPIKKKFDKVKLYISKKLLE
;
A
#
# COMPACT_ATOMS: atom_id res chain seq x y z
N ALA A 1 3.89 8.23 -10.94
CA ALA A 1 2.78 7.63 -11.72
C ALA A 1 2.46 8.58 -12.87
N ALA A 2 2.28 8.09 -14.10
CA ALA A 2 1.97 8.95 -15.23
C ALA A 2 1.13 8.23 -16.28
N PHE A 3 0.34 9.00 -17.04
CA PHE A 3 -0.32 8.49 -18.24
C PHE A 3 -0.18 9.49 -19.39
N TYR A 4 -0.34 8.96 -20.60
CA TYR A 4 -0.30 9.71 -21.84
C TYR A 4 -1.46 9.29 -22.74
N THR A 5 -2.07 10.24 -23.43
CA THR A 5 -3.04 9.97 -24.49
C THR A 5 -2.93 11.00 -25.60
N ASN A 6 -3.13 10.54 -26.82
CA ASN A 6 -3.17 11.36 -28.01
C ASN A 6 -4.35 10.87 -28.84
N ASN A 7 -5.41 11.67 -28.85
CA ASN A 7 -6.64 11.40 -29.59
C ASN A 7 -6.93 12.59 -30.53
N GLU A 8 -7.99 12.50 -31.33
CA GLU A 8 -8.40 13.54 -32.30
C GLU A 8 -8.60 14.93 -31.66
N GLU A 9 -8.80 15.01 -30.35
CA GLU A 9 -8.96 16.27 -29.59
C GLU A 9 -7.66 16.87 -29.06
N GLY A 10 -6.52 16.18 -29.18
CA GLY A 10 -5.22 16.65 -28.74
C GLY A 10 -4.47 15.70 -27.83
N GLU A 11 -3.29 16.16 -27.43
CA GLU A 11 -2.33 15.44 -26.62
C GLU A 11 -2.47 15.81 -25.15
N TYR A 12 -2.77 14.82 -24.30
CA TYR A 12 -2.90 15.01 -22.85
C TYR A 12 -1.93 14.11 -22.10
N SER A 13 -1.31 14.67 -21.06
CA SER A 13 -0.41 13.93 -20.19
C SER A 13 -0.54 14.38 -18.74
N VAL A 14 -0.46 13.43 -17.81
CA VAL A 14 -0.42 13.70 -16.36
C VAL A 14 0.70 12.89 -15.76
N TYR A 15 1.40 13.49 -14.80
CA TYR A 15 2.30 12.78 -13.91
C TYR A 15 2.16 13.27 -12.46
N SER A 16 2.38 12.36 -11.51
CA SER A 16 2.36 12.65 -10.08
C SER A 16 3.43 11.86 -9.33
N SER A 17 3.92 12.46 -8.24
CA SER A 17 4.73 11.79 -7.24
C SER A 17 3.83 11.00 -6.27
N LEU A 18 4.35 9.90 -5.75
CA LEU A 18 3.66 9.05 -4.78
C LEU A 18 4.38 9.09 -3.44
N PHE A 19 3.61 9.23 -2.37
CA PHE A 19 4.09 9.13 -1.00
C PHE A 19 3.38 7.98 -0.28
N LEU A 20 4.10 7.34 0.65
CA LEU A 20 3.70 6.15 1.41
C LEU A 20 3.45 4.90 0.54
N TRP A 21 3.89 3.75 1.07
CA TRP A 21 3.72 2.45 0.43
C TRP A 21 4.31 2.36 -1.01
N PRO A 22 5.51 2.89 -1.27
CA PRO A 22 6.04 2.97 -2.63
C PRO A 22 6.20 1.57 -3.23
N SER A 23 5.65 1.37 -4.42
CA SER A 23 5.90 0.19 -5.24
C SER A 23 5.65 0.52 -6.70
N SER A 24 6.37 -0.14 -7.60
CA SER A 24 6.16 0.00 -9.05
C SER A 24 4.70 -0.26 -9.41
N THR A 25 4.11 -1.36 -8.90
CA THR A 25 2.69 -1.69 -9.16
C THR A 25 1.72 -0.61 -8.65
N ARG A 26 2.01 0.09 -7.54
CA ARG A 26 1.18 1.22 -7.08
C ARG A 26 1.23 2.39 -8.05
N ALA A 27 2.39 2.70 -8.61
CA ALA A 27 2.54 3.75 -9.62
C ALA A 27 1.68 3.49 -10.86
N GLU A 28 1.65 2.24 -11.33
CA GLU A 28 0.81 1.80 -12.45
C GLU A 28 -0.68 1.93 -12.15
N ILE A 29 -1.11 1.48 -10.97
CA ILE A 29 -2.51 1.54 -10.58
C ILE A 29 -2.97 3.00 -10.43
N VAL A 30 -2.13 3.87 -9.85
CA VAL A 30 -2.45 5.30 -9.78
C VAL A 30 -2.48 5.93 -11.16
N ALA A 31 -1.59 5.55 -12.07
CA ALA A 31 -1.65 6.01 -13.46
C ALA A 31 -2.97 5.61 -14.15
N ILE A 32 -3.44 4.37 -13.93
CA ILE A 32 -4.74 3.91 -14.44
C ILE A 32 -5.87 4.76 -13.87
N PHE A 33 -5.83 5.02 -12.56
CA PHE A 33 -6.82 5.87 -11.91
C PHE A 33 -6.85 7.29 -12.50
N LEU A 34 -5.69 7.93 -12.67
CA LEU A 34 -5.58 9.27 -13.24
C LEU A 34 -6.08 9.32 -14.70
N ALA A 35 -5.78 8.29 -15.49
CA ALA A 35 -6.24 8.18 -16.87
C ALA A 35 -7.78 8.05 -16.93
N LEU A 36 -8.37 7.26 -16.03
CA LEU A 36 -9.83 7.13 -15.94
C LEU A 36 -10.53 8.41 -15.47
N LEU A 37 -9.87 9.27 -14.68
CA LEU A 37 -10.45 10.56 -14.29
C LEU A 37 -10.65 11.51 -15.48
N THR A 38 -9.85 11.35 -16.54
CA THR A 38 -10.00 12.12 -17.78
C THR A 38 -10.96 11.48 -18.78
N ALA A 39 -11.42 10.26 -18.52
CA ALA A 39 -12.37 9.59 -19.39
C ALA A 39 -13.79 10.16 -19.21
N PRO A 40 -14.57 10.31 -20.29
CA PRO A 40 -15.95 10.74 -20.20
C PRO A 40 -16.87 9.63 -19.65
N GLU A 41 -18.00 10.06 -19.11
CA GLU A 41 -19.05 9.16 -18.62
C GLU A 41 -19.68 8.38 -19.79
N ASN A 42 -20.07 7.12 -19.55
CA ASN A 42 -20.63 6.17 -20.51
C ASN A 42 -19.72 5.83 -21.71
N SER A 43 -18.40 5.92 -21.53
CA SER A 43 -17.43 5.69 -22.59
C SER A 43 -16.78 4.30 -22.55
N ASN A 44 -16.29 3.84 -23.70
CA ASN A 44 -15.43 2.66 -23.79
C ASN A 44 -13.96 3.07 -23.71
N VAL A 45 -13.27 2.71 -22.64
CA VAL A 45 -11.88 3.11 -22.42
C VAL A 45 -10.96 1.91 -22.63
N THR A 46 -10.04 2.00 -23.59
CA THR A 46 -8.97 1.00 -23.74
C THR A 46 -7.67 1.56 -23.17
N ILE A 47 -7.12 0.88 -22.17
CA ILE A 47 -5.86 1.27 -21.52
C ILE A 47 -4.78 0.25 -21.86
N TYR A 48 -3.69 0.73 -22.45
CA TYR A 48 -2.49 -0.04 -22.71
C TYR A 48 -1.51 0.16 -21.57
N THR A 49 -1.09 -0.91 -20.91
CA THR A 49 -0.10 -0.89 -19.83
C THR A 49 0.85 -2.07 -19.94
N ASP A 50 2.11 -1.88 -19.60
CA ASP A 50 3.08 -2.96 -19.49
C ASP A 50 3.06 -3.65 -18.11
N SER A 51 2.19 -3.23 -17.19
CA SER A 51 2.05 -3.80 -15.86
C SER A 51 0.96 -4.86 -15.77
N LEU A 52 1.36 -6.12 -15.95
CA LEU A 52 0.44 -7.25 -15.76
C LEU A 52 -0.08 -7.35 -14.31
N SER A 53 0.74 -6.95 -13.33
CA SER A 53 0.32 -6.95 -11.92
C SER A 53 -0.80 -5.94 -11.65
N ALA A 54 -0.76 -4.76 -12.30
CA ALA A 54 -1.84 -3.78 -12.19
C ALA A 54 -3.14 -4.30 -12.84
N ILE A 55 -3.05 -4.89 -14.03
CA ILE A 55 -4.19 -5.51 -14.73
C ILE A 55 -4.84 -6.58 -13.84
N ASN A 56 -4.06 -7.52 -13.31
CA ASN A 56 -4.57 -8.60 -12.47
C ASN A 56 -5.18 -8.07 -11.16
N SER A 57 -4.59 -7.01 -10.60
CA SER A 57 -5.10 -6.38 -9.37
C SER A 57 -6.49 -5.78 -9.57
N ILE A 58 -6.73 -5.12 -10.71
CA ILE A 58 -8.02 -4.53 -11.07
C ILE A 58 -9.03 -5.60 -11.51
N ASN A 59 -8.64 -6.56 -12.35
CA ASN A 59 -9.56 -7.60 -12.79
C ASN A 59 -10.05 -8.48 -11.63
N SER A 60 -9.18 -8.80 -10.66
CA SER A 60 -9.56 -9.57 -9.46
C SER A 60 -10.37 -8.78 -8.43
N ALA A 61 -10.63 -7.50 -8.69
CA ALA A 61 -11.23 -6.56 -7.76
C ALA A 61 -12.76 -6.64 -7.73
N PHE A 62 -13.39 -6.86 -8.89
CA PHE A 62 -14.84 -6.74 -9.07
C PHE A 62 -15.66 -7.68 -8.16
N ASP A 63 -15.10 -8.84 -7.79
CA ASP A 63 -15.75 -9.88 -6.97
C ASP A 63 -15.17 -9.98 -5.53
N SER A 64 -14.44 -8.97 -5.08
CA SER A 64 -13.78 -8.99 -3.77
C SER A 64 -14.69 -8.50 -2.63
N THR A 65 -14.71 -9.24 -1.51
CA THR A 65 -15.39 -8.83 -0.27
C THR A 65 -14.50 -7.91 0.57
N THR A 66 -15.09 -7.13 1.49
CA THR A 66 -14.36 -6.26 2.45
C THR A 66 -13.22 -7.01 3.15
N ARG A 67 -13.45 -8.25 3.61
CA ARG A 67 -12.41 -9.08 4.24
C ARG A 67 -11.25 -9.40 3.29
N LYS A 68 -11.52 -9.66 2.00
CA LYS A 68 -10.48 -9.87 0.99
C LYS A 68 -9.71 -8.57 0.73
N TRP A 69 -10.40 -7.44 0.69
CA TRP A 69 -9.80 -6.11 0.50
C TRP A 69 -8.78 -5.74 1.58
N LEU A 70 -9.08 -6.00 2.84
CA LEU A 70 -8.15 -5.72 3.95
C LEU A 70 -6.85 -6.55 3.92
N LYS A 71 -6.81 -7.62 3.11
CA LYS A 71 -5.62 -8.46 2.94
C LYS A 71 -4.76 -8.05 1.75
N LYS A 72 -5.32 -7.29 0.79
CA LYS A 72 -4.64 -6.86 -0.44
C LYS A 72 -3.87 -5.55 -0.20
N THR A 73 -2.79 -5.37 -0.94
CA THR A 73 -2.08 -4.09 -1.02
C THR A 73 -2.75 -3.18 -2.05
N ASN A 74 -2.55 -1.86 -1.93
CA ASN A 74 -3.13 -0.85 -2.83
C ASN A 74 -4.66 -0.94 -2.96
N ASN A 75 -5.31 -1.52 -1.95
CA ASN A 75 -6.73 -1.79 -1.92
C ASN A 75 -7.56 -0.51 -2.12
N LEU A 76 -7.23 0.58 -1.41
CA LEU A 76 -7.97 1.84 -1.49
C LEU A 76 -8.02 2.41 -2.91
N ILE A 77 -6.86 2.48 -3.59
CA ILE A 77 -6.83 3.01 -4.96
C ILE A 77 -7.57 2.11 -5.95
N ILE A 78 -7.48 0.78 -5.79
CA ILE A 78 -8.22 -0.16 -6.66
C ILE A 78 -9.73 -0.02 -6.43
N ILE A 79 -10.16 0.15 -5.18
CA ILE A 79 -11.55 0.41 -4.83
C ILE A 79 -12.06 1.68 -5.51
N LYS A 80 -11.28 2.77 -5.46
CA LYS A 80 -11.61 4.03 -6.14
C LYS A 80 -11.75 3.83 -7.66
N ILE A 81 -10.89 3.02 -8.27
CA ILE A 81 -11.01 2.66 -9.69
C ILE A 81 -12.32 1.92 -9.97
N ILE A 82 -12.68 0.90 -9.18
CA ILE A 82 -13.95 0.17 -9.37
C ILE A 82 -15.15 1.11 -9.21
N MET A 83 -15.12 1.97 -8.20
CA MET A 83 -16.18 2.95 -7.97
C MET A 83 -16.32 3.87 -9.17
N LEU A 84 -15.22 4.44 -9.65
CA LEU A 84 -15.20 5.32 -10.83
C LEU A 84 -15.74 4.62 -12.08
N ILE A 85 -15.34 3.38 -12.33
CA ILE A 85 -15.82 2.57 -13.46
C ILE A 85 -17.34 2.37 -13.38
N ARG A 86 -17.86 2.03 -12.20
CA ARG A 86 -19.29 1.77 -11.99
C ARG A 86 -20.12 3.05 -12.06
N GLU A 87 -19.67 4.12 -11.42
CA GLU A 87 -20.42 5.38 -11.32
C GLU A 87 -20.43 6.15 -12.65
N ALA A 88 -19.30 6.14 -13.38
CA ALA A 88 -19.22 6.76 -14.69
C ALA A 88 -19.68 5.83 -15.83
N SER A 89 -20.18 4.63 -15.52
CA SER A 89 -20.60 3.64 -16.52
C SER A 89 -19.54 3.38 -17.61
N ILE A 90 -18.26 3.38 -17.22
CA ILE A 90 -17.14 3.20 -18.15
C ILE A 90 -16.98 1.72 -18.46
N ASN A 91 -16.97 1.37 -19.75
CA ASN A 91 -16.58 0.04 -20.19
C ASN A 91 -15.07 0.00 -20.42
N ILE A 92 -14.34 -0.56 -19.45
CA ILE A 92 -12.88 -0.59 -19.47
C ILE A 92 -12.33 -1.87 -20.13
N LYS A 93 -11.35 -1.71 -21.01
CA LYS A 93 -10.53 -2.79 -21.56
C LYS A 93 -9.06 -2.54 -21.23
N LEU A 94 -8.49 -3.37 -20.36
CA LEU A 94 -7.06 -3.33 -20.03
C LEU A 94 -6.28 -4.26 -20.97
N VAL A 95 -5.27 -3.72 -21.66
CA VAL A 95 -4.46 -4.46 -22.64
C VAL A 95 -3.00 -4.46 -22.18
N LYS A 96 -2.44 -5.67 -22.02
CA LYS A 96 -1.01 -5.84 -21.74
C LYS A 96 -0.20 -5.54 -23.00
N ILE A 97 0.77 -4.65 -22.89
CA ILE A 97 1.78 -4.40 -23.93
C ILE A 97 3.17 -4.81 -23.44
N LYS A 98 4.13 -5.01 -24.35
CA LYS A 98 5.52 -5.30 -23.95
C LYS A 98 6.18 -3.98 -23.52
N GLY A 99 6.87 -3.99 -22.38
CA GLY A 99 7.64 -2.83 -21.94
C GLY A 99 8.86 -2.64 -22.84
N HIS A 100 9.26 -1.39 -23.08
CA HIS A 100 10.44 -1.01 -23.86
C HIS A 100 10.49 -1.63 -25.27
N SER A 101 9.33 -1.77 -25.92
CA SER A 101 9.22 -2.32 -27.27
C SER A 101 9.07 -1.25 -28.36
N GLY A 102 9.46 0.00 -28.08
CA GLY A 102 9.33 1.12 -29.04
C GLY A 102 7.90 1.60 -29.26
N ILE A 103 6.98 1.33 -28.32
CA ILE A 103 5.62 1.85 -28.40
C ILE A 103 5.66 3.30 -27.91
N ILE A 104 5.59 4.23 -28.86
CA ILE A 104 5.75 5.68 -28.64
C ILE A 104 4.96 6.18 -27.42
N GLY A 105 3.66 5.85 -27.33
CA GLY A 105 2.82 6.30 -26.21
C GLY A 105 3.23 5.75 -24.84
N ASN A 106 3.75 4.52 -24.78
CA ASN A 106 4.30 3.93 -23.56
C ASN A 106 5.62 4.60 -23.18
N ASP A 107 6.51 4.83 -24.15
CA ASP A 107 7.81 5.44 -23.90
C ASP A 107 7.67 6.90 -23.41
N ILE A 108 6.66 7.63 -23.90
CA ILE A 108 6.29 8.96 -23.40
C ILE A 108 5.79 8.86 -21.94
N ALA A 109 4.87 7.94 -21.65
CA ALA A 109 4.40 7.71 -20.28
C ALA A 109 5.56 7.38 -19.32
N ASP A 110 6.57 6.62 -19.78
CA ASP A 110 7.74 6.23 -18.98
C ASP A 110 8.60 7.43 -18.63
N LYS A 111 8.83 8.30 -19.63
CA LYS A 111 9.56 9.55 -19.44
C LYS A 111 8.83 10.48 -18.47
N LEU A 112 7.51 10.59 -18.59
CA LEU A 112 6.68 11.40 -17.69
C LEU A 112 6.68 10.85 -16.25
N ALA A 113 6.63 9.53 -16.09
CA ALA A 113 6.70 8.89 -14.77
C ALA A 113 8.01 9.21 -14.05
N LYS A 114 9.14 9.23 -14.77
CA LYS A 114 10.45 9.65 -14.25
C LYS A 114 10.46 11.12 -13.83
N ASN A 115 9.90 12.00 -14.66
CA ASN A 115 9.81 13.42 -14.32
C ASN A 115 8.97 13.64 -13.05
N GLY A 116 7.88 12.88 -12.90
CA GLY A 116 7.02 12.95 -11.72
C GLY A 116 7.68 12.51 -10.42
N GLN A 117 8.82 11.81 -10.44
CA GLN A 117 9.55 11.47 -9.21
C GLN A 117 10.09 12.70 -8.49
N TYR A 118 10.53 13.70 -9.25
CA TYR A 118 11.12 14.95 -8.74
C TYR A 118 10.10 16.10 -8.70
N GLY A 119 8.86 15.85 -9.11
CA GLY A 119 7.81 16.86 -9.20
C GLY A 119 7.08 17.09 -7.87
N ASN A 120 6.63 18.32 -7.67
CA ASN A 120 5.81 18.73 -6.52
C ASN A 120 4.35 18.23 -6.58
N ASN A 121 3.97 17.55 -7.67
CA ASN A 121 2.61 17.09 -7.92
C ASN A 121 2.30 15.82 -7.12
N LEU A 122 2.09 15.96 -5.82
CA LEU A 122 1.88 14.83 -4.92
C LEU A 122 0.45 14.27 -4.99
N PHE A 123 0.32 12.99 -5.35
CA PHE A 123 -0.94 12.27 -5.27
C PHE A 123 -1.26 11.88 -3.81
N LYS A 124 -2.36 12.42 -3.26
CA LYS A 124 -2.84 12.08 -1.91
C LYS A 124 -4.02 11.11 -1.96
N ASN A 125 -3.81 9.86 -1.54
CA ASN A 125 -4.87 8.85 -1.56
C ASN A 125 -5.68 8.83 -0.25
N ASN A 126 -6.41 9.90 0.07
CA ASN A 126 -7.17 9.97 1.31
C ASN A 126 -8.46 9.13 1.27
N VAL A 127 -8.99 8.78 2.44
CA VAL A 127 -10.31 8.12 2.58
C VAL A 127 -11.37 9.21 2.70
N ASP A 128 -11.72 9.82 1.57
CA ASP A 128 -12.68 10.95 1.56
C ASP A 128 -14.13 10.46 1.49
N PHE A 129 -14.37 9.30 0.87
CA PHE A 129 -15.69 8.71 0.72
C PHE A 129 -15.62 7.18 0.67
N ILE A 130 -16.57 6.52 1.36
CA ILE A 130 -16.69 5.06 1.40
C ILE A 130 -18.08 4.67 0.88
N ASP A 131 -18.14 4.03 -0.28
CA ASP A 131 -19.37 3.44 -0.82
C ASP A 131 -19.65 2.06 -0.21
N ASN A 132 -20.82 1.46 -0.48
CA ASN A 132 -21.25 0.12 -0.06
C ASN A 132 -20.28 -1.02 -0.42
N ILE A 133 -19.27 -0.77 -1.26
CA ILE A 133 -18.20 -1.73 -1.55
C ILE A 133 -17.40 -2.03 -0.28
N LEU A 134 -17.24 -1.06 0.64
CA LEU A 134 -16.64 -1.28 1.95
C LEU A 134 -17.53 -0.75 3.08
N SER A 135 -17.65 -1.52 4.14
CA SER A 135 -18.31 -1.04 5.36
C SER A 135 -17.44 -0.05 6.16
N TYR A 136 -16.11 -0.17 6.04
CA TYR A 136 -15.12 0.68 6.71
C TYR A 136 -13.76 0.51 6.02
N PHE A 137 -12.86 1.48 6.22
CA PHE A 137 -11.46 1.38 5.79
C PHE A 137 -10.53 1.83 6.93
N PRO A 138 -9.49 1.05 7.26
CA PRO A 138 -8.62 1.36 8.39
C PRO A 138 -7.60 2.46 8.06
N VAL A 139 -7.42 3.37 9.00
CA VAL A 139 -6.53 4.54 8.90
C VAL A 139 -5.63 4.56 10.13
N PHE A 140 -4.35 4.89 9.95
CA PHE A 140 -3.37 5.04 11.01
C PHE A 140 -2.71 6.42 10.89
N ILE A 141 -2.86 7.27 11.91
CA ILE A 141 -2.35 8.66 11.92
C ILE A 141 -2.70 9.37 10.60
N ASP A 142 -4.01 9.45 10.33
CA ASP A 142 -4.60 10.05 9.12
C ASP A 142 -4.14 9.45 7.78
N SER A 143 -3.37 8.36 7.80
CA SER A 143 -2.86 7.67 6.61
C SER A 143 -3.59 6.34 6.40
N PRO A 144 -4.20 6.11 5.24
CA PRO A 144 -4.86 4.84 4.96
C PRO A 144 -3.87 3.68 4.94
N ILE A 145 -4.29 2.57 5.56
CA ILE A 145 -3.48 1.35 5.60
C ILE A 145 -3.70 0.56 4.31
N GLU A 146 -2.92 0.89 3.29
CA GLU A 146 -2.98 0.26 1.96
C GLU A 146 -2.10 -1.00 1.82
N VAL A 147 -1.85 -1.65 2.95
CA VAL A 147 -1.13 -2.91 3.05
C VAL A 147 -1.99 -3.93 3.77
N ASN A 148 -1.55 -5.18 3.79
CA ASN A 148 -2.24 -6.22 4.55
C ASN A 148 -2.40 -5.82 6.02
N ILE A 149 -3.63 -5.63 6.48
CA ILE A 149 -3.92 -5.06 7.80
C ILE A 149 -3.34 -5.89 8.94
N ARG A 150 -3.37 -7.23 8.84
CA ARG A 150 -2.82 -8.12 9.87
C ARG A 150 -1.31 -7.95 9.96
N ARG A 151 -0.61 -7.91 8.82
CA ARG A 151 0.84 -7.68 8.79
C ARG A 151 1.20 -6.31 9.35
N PHE A 152 0.37 -5.29 9.07
CA PHE A 152 0.57 -3.95 9.61
C PHE A 152 0.43 -3.92 11.14
N ILE A 153 -0.65 -4.47 11.68
CA ILE A 153 -0.87 -4.54 13.14
C ILE A 153 0.25 -5.32 13.83
N LEU A 154 0.65 -6.48 13.30
CA LEU A 154 1.74 -7.28 13.87
C LEU A 154 3.07 -6.52 13.87
N LYS A 155 3.35 -5.73 12.82
CA LYS A 155 4.55 -4.88 12.79
C LYS A 155 4.50 -3.79 13.86
N ILE A 156 3.36 -3.10 14.01
CA ILE A 156 3.20 -2.07 15.05
C ILE A 156 3.44 -2.66 16.44
N LEU A 157 2.81 -3.80 16.75
CA LEU A 157 2.96 -4.44 18.06
C LEU A 157 4.41 -4.85 18.32
N ALA A 158 5.07 -5.46 17.34
CA ALA A 158 6.48 -5.82 17.45
C ALA A 158 7.39 -4.58 17.63
N THR A 159 7.10 -3.48 16.93
CA THR A 159 7.82 -2.21 17.12
C THR A 159 7.58 -1.64 18.51
N TYR A 160 6.34 -1.68 19.01
CA TYR A 160 6.00 -1.22 20.36
C TYR A 160 6.76 -2.02 21.43
N GLU A 161 6.75 -3.36 21.35
CA GLU A 161 7.50 -4.22 22.27
C GLU A 161 9.01 -3.94 22.21
N ALA A 162 9.55 -3.75 21.00
CA ALA A 162 10.96 -3.40 20.83
C ALA A 162 11.30 -2.02 21.42
N THR A 163 10.40 -1.03 21.29
CA THR A 163 10.58 0.30 21.90
C THR A 163 10.47 0.24 23.42
N GLU A 164 9.51 -0.48 23.98
CA GLU A 164 9.39 -0.65 25.43
C GLU A 164 10.64 -1.34 26.00
N TRP A 165 11.13 -2.37 25.31
CA TRP A 165 12.38 -3.03 25.67
C TRP A 165 13.57 -2.08 25.60
N SER A 166 13.67 -1.22 24.59
CA SER A 166 14.77 -0.27 24.48
C SER A 166 14.73 0.82 25.57
N LEU A 167 13.53 1.19 26.02
CA LEU A 167 13.31 2.19 27.07
C LEU A 167 13.56 1.69 28.50
N LEU A 168 13.75 0.37 28.70
CA LEU A 168 14.15 -0.19 29.99
C LEU A 168 15.43 0.48 30.49
N LYS A 169 15.49 0.79 31.79
CA LYS A 169 16.56 1.59 32.42
C LYS A 169 17.97 1.08 32.13
N ASN A 170 18.14 -0.25 32.04
CA ASN A 170 19.41 -0.90 31.73
C ASN A 170 19.85 -0.71 30.27
N ASN A 171 18.89 -0.45 29.37
CA ASN A 171 19.12 -0.26 27.93
C ASN A 171 19.20 1.23 27.54
N GLN A 172 18.73 2.15 28.39
CA GLN A 172 18.88 3.59 28.17
C GLN A 172 20.34 4.04 28.10
N GLU A 173 21.25 3.39 28.84
CA GLU A 173 22.68 3.64 28.72
C GLU A 173 23.21 3.23 27.34
N LEU A 174 22.74 2.09 26.79
CA LEU A 174 23.09 1.65 25.44
C LEU A 174 22.58 2.62 24.36
N LEU A 175 21.35 3.15 24.49
CA LEU A 175 20.80 4.18 23.60
C LEU A 175 21.56 5.52 23.68
N LYS A 176 22.01 5.92 24.88
CA LYS A 176 22.87 7.10 25.05
C LYS A 176 24.24 6.91 24.40
N VAL A 177 24.82 5.71 24.53
CA VAL A 177 26.07 5.35 23.86
C VAL A 177 25.90 5.38 22.35
N GLU A 178 24.82 4.83 21.81
CA GLU A 178 24.52 4.83 20.37
C GLU A 178 24.34 6.26 19.81
N THR A 179 23.59 7.12 20.50
CA THR A 179 23.40 8.53 20.12
C THR A 179 24.68 9.37 20.24
N CYS A 180 25.53 9.09 21.23
CA CYS A 180 26.84 9.73 21.36
C CYS A 180 27.83 9.27 20.26
N LEU A 181 27.83 7.98 19.93
CA LEU A 181 28.69 7.43 18.87
C LEU A 181 28.27 7.91 17.48
N THR A 182 26.97 7.94 17.19
CA THR A 182 26.45 8.45 15.90
C THR A 182 26.79 9.93 15.69
N THR A 183 26.64 10.76 16.72
CA THR A 183 27.03 12.19 16.65
C THR A 183 28.54 12.38 16.53
N LYS A 184 29.34 11.51 17.14
CA LYS A 184 30.81 11.53 17.01
C LYS A 184 31.28 11.11 15.61
N LEU A 185 30.72 10.03 15.06
CA LEU A 185 30.98 9.58 13.69
C LEU A 185 30.58 10.63 12.65
N GLN A 186 29.43 11.30 12.85
CA GLN A 186 29.00 12.40 12.00
C GLN A 186 30.08 13.50 11.93
N LYS A 187 30.64 13.86 13.08
CA LYS A 187 31.64 14.93 13.21
C LYS A 187 33.01 14.53 12.65
N ASP A 188 33.46 13.30 12.92
CA ASP A 188 34.78 12.82 12.53
C ASP A 188 34.86 12.51 11.03
N PHE A 189 33.79 11.96 10.44
CA PHE A 189 33.74 11.60 9.01
C PHE A 189 33.12 12.67 8.12
N LYS A 190 32.62 13.79 8.69
CA LYS A 190 31.94 14.88 7.98
C LYS A 190 30.78 14.39 7.09
N ILE A 191 30.04 13.41 7.57
CA ILE A 191 28.89 12.81 6.89
C ILE A 191 27.58 13.36 7.47
N SER A 192 26.47 13.18 6.76
CA SER A 192 25.14 13.53 7.28
C SER A 192 24.76 12.63 8.46
N LEU A 193 23.83 13.10 9.32
CA LEU A 193 23.32 12.31 10.44
C LEU A 193 22.73 10.97 9.98
N THR A 194 22.02 10.98 8.85
CA THR A 194 21.45 9.80 8.21
C THR A 194 22.52 8.79 7.77
N GLU A 195 23.62 9.26 7.18
CA GLU A 195 24.73 8.38 6.77
C GLU A 195 25.47 7.80 7.98
N ALA A 196 25.66 8.59 9.05
CA ALA A 196 26.24 8.12 10.30
C ALA A 196 25.36 7.06 10.99
N GLN A 197 24.03 7.25 10.98
CA GLN A 197 23.07 6.28 11.49
C GLN A 197 23.07 4.98 10.66
N MET A 198 23.14 5.07 9.33
CA MET A 198 23.24 3.90 8.46
C MET A 198 24.55 3.13 8.70
N LEU A 199 25.67 3.83 8.86
CA LEU A 199 26.96 3.22 9.17
C LEU A 199 26.93 2.49 10.51
N MET A 200 26.40 3.13 11.57
CA MET A 200 26.24 2.51 12.88
C MET A 200 25.31 1.29 12.85
N ALA A 201 24.18 1.38 12.15
CA ALA A 201 23.26 0.26 12.00
C ALA A 201 23.94 -0.93 11.30
N ASN A 202 24.74 -0.67 10.26
CA ASN A 202 25.50 -1.72 9.56
C ASN A 202 26.56 -2.36 10.46
N ILE A 203 27.29 -1.56 11.24
CA ILE A 203 28.28 -2.05 12.21
C ILE A 203 27.61 -2.90 13.30
N LEU A 204 26.48 -2.43 13.85
CA LEU A 204 25.67 -3.15 14.84
C LEU A 204 25.15 -4.48 14.29
N ILE A 205 24.62 -4.50 13.06
CA ILE A 205 24.18 -5.72 12.41
C ILE A 205 25.36 -6.70 12.27
N TRP A 206 26.52 -6.23 11.81
CA TRP A 206 27.70 -7.08 11.65
C TRP A 206 28.20 -7.63 12.99
N PHE A 207 28.17 -6.80 14.04
CA PHE A 207 28.49 -7.23 15.40
C PHE A 207 27.51 -8.27 15.92
N ILE A 208 26.19 -8.06 15.77
CA ILE A 208 25.15 -9.00 16.21
C ILE A 208 25.28 -10.34 15.49
N LEU A 209 25.50 -10.32 14.17
CA LEU A 209 25.69 -11.53 13.38
C LEU A 209 26.96 -12.28 13.81
N THR A 210 28.07 -11.56 13.97
CA THR A 210 29.35 -12.13 14.40
C THR A 210 29.26 -12.69 15.83
N PHE A 211 28.63 -11.96 16.75
CA PHE A 211 28.38 -12.41 18.12
C PHE A 211 27.51 -13.67 18.15
N LYS A 212 26.45 -13.72 17.34
CA LYS A 212 25.57 -14.88 17.25
C LYS A 212 26.33 -16.13 16.78
N GLU A 213 27.15 -16.00 15.75
CA GLU A 213 27.85 -17.12 15.14
C GLU A 213 29.06 -17.57 15.96
N LEU A 214 29.90 -16.64 16.44
CA LEU A 214 31.17 -16.98 17.07
C LEU A 214 31.06 -17.21 18.59
N LEU A 215 30.05 -16.65 19.25
CA LEU A 215 29.94 -16.71 20.71
C LEU A 215 28.64 -17.36 21.17
N TRP A 216 27.50 -16.89 20.67
CA TRP A 216 26.20 -17.37 21.17
C TRP A 216 25.93 -18.83 20.81
N LYS A 217 26.11 -19.22 19.54
CA LYS A 217 25.89 -20.61 19.09
C LYS A 217 26.82 -21.61 19.79
N PRO A 218 28.16 -21.41 19.84
CA PRO A 218 29.06 -22.34 20.54
C PRO A 218 28.72 -22.47 22.03
N ARG A 219 28.35 -21.36 22.68
CA ARG A 219 27.90 -21.38 24.08
C ARG A 219 26.60 -22.18 24.23
N CYS A 220 25.61 -21.96 23.37
CA CYS A 220 24.35 -22.73 23.40
C CYS A 220 24.60 -24.22 23.23
N GLU A 221 25.51 -24.63 22.34
CA GLU A 221 25.91 -26.03 22.18
C GLU A 221 26.55 -26.60 23.45
N GLN A 222 27.44 -25.85 24.10
CA GLN A 222 28.04 -26.26 25.37
C GLN A 222 27.00 -26.41 26.48
N VAL A 223 26.01 -25.52 26.54
CA VAL A 223 24.89 -25.61 27.49
C VAL A 223 24.04 -26.85 27.19
N ILE A 224 23.72 -27.13 25.92
CA ILE A 224 22.99 -28.35 25.53
C ILE A 224 23.77 -29.61 25.95
N LEU A 225 25.09 -29.63 25.74
CA LEU A 225 25.95 -30.74 26.16
C LEU A 225 25.98 -30.89 27.69
N TRP A 226 26.01 -29.78 28.43
CA TRP A 226 25.94 -29.79 29.88
C TRP A 226 24.58 -30.27 30.40
N GLU A 227 23.47 -29.83 29.81
CA GLU A 227 22.11 -30.27 30.15
C GLU A 227 21.94 -31.78 29.91
N LYS A 228 22.51 -32.31 28.81
CA LYS A 228 22.56 -33.75 28.55
C LYS A 228 23.35 -34.52 29.62
N ARG A 229 24.49 -34.00 30.09
CA ARG A 229 25.26 -34.61 31.19
C ARG A 229 24.54 -34.58 32.53
N LYS A 230 23.66 -33.60 32.74
CA LYS A 230 22.87 -33.43 33.97
C LYS A 230 21.48 -34.06 33.88
N SER A 231 21.14 -34.73 32.77
CA SER A 231 19.83 -35.35 32.53
C SER A 231 18.64 -34.39 32.69
N ILE A 232 18.83 -33.10 32.39
CA ILE A 232 17.77 -32.09 32.50
C ILE A 232 16.89 -32.15 31.26
N THR A 233 15.61 -32.41 31.44
CA THR A 233 14.65 -32.57 30.34
C THR A 233 13.89 -31.28 30.05
N ARG A 234 13.26 -31.22 28.87
CA ARG A 234 12.43 -30.07 28.47
C ARG A 234 11.20 -29.90 29.36
N THR A 235 10.70 -31.00 29.93
CA THR A 235 9.60 -31.08 30.89
C THR A 235 9.94 -30.40 32.22
N ASP A 236 11.17 -30.54 32.70
CA ASP A 236 11.65 -29.90 33.93
C ASP A 236 11.71 -28.37 33.82
N LYS A 237 11.69 -27.83 32.59
CA LYS A 237 11.71 -26.39 32.30
C LYS A 237 10.31 -25.75 32.14
N ILE A 238 9.23 -26.55 32.10
CA ILE A 238 7.89 -26.10 31.66
C ILE A 238 6.84 -26.07 32.79
N THR A 239 6.98 -26.84 33.87
CA THR A 239 5.90 -26.96 34.87
C THR A 239 5.84 -25.82 35.88
N ILE A 240 4.77 -25.00 35.79
CA ILE A 240 3.92 -24.31 36.81
C ILE A 240 3.16 -23.21 36.01
N GLU A 241 1.94 -23.43 35.49
CA GLU A 241 0.62 -23.30 36.16
C GLU A 241 -0.54 -23.78 35.23
N PRO A 242 -1.69 -24.27 35.75
CA PRO A 242 -2.81 -24.74 34.92
C PRO A 242 -3.93 -23.68 34.70
N LYS A 243 -4.41 -23.55 33.45
CA LYS A 243 -5.62 -22.78 33.09
C LYS A 243 -6.82 -23.69 32.84
N ILE A 244 -7.92 -23.40 33.52
CA ILE A 244 -9.27 -23.97 33.35
C ILE A 244 -9.84 -23.55 31.98
N LYS A 245 -10.45 -24.48 31.25
CA LYS A 245 -11.19 -24.25 30.00
C LYS A 245 -12.67 -24.55 30.23
N ASP A 246 -13.52 -23.55 30.04
CA ASP A 246 -14.95 -23.75 29.81
C ASP A 246 -15.27 -23.59 28.32
N ASN A 247 -15.92 -24.62 27.77
CA ASN A 247 -16.52 -24.64 26.45
C ASN A 247 -18.01 -24.31 26.59
N LEU A 248 -18.55 -23.41 25.77
CA LEU A 248 -19.96 -23.46 25.38
C LEU A 248 -20.09 -23.17 23.88
N LYS A 249 -20.62 -24.18 23.18
CA LYS A 249 -21.22 -24.07 21.85
C LYS A 249 -22.57 -23.37 22.00
N ASP A 250 -23.03 -22.67 20.97
CA ASP A 250 -24.38 -22.90 20.44
C ASP A 250 -24.54 -22.33 19.02
N ASN A 251 -25.14 -23.16 18.17
CA ASN A 251 -25.63 -22.85 16.83
C ASN A 251 -27.12 -22.50 16.93
N LEU A 252 -27.65 -21.64 16.05
CA LEU A 252 -29.01 -21.79 15.48
C LEU A 252 -29.23 -20.86 14.26
N ASN A 253 -29.39 -21.49 13.08
CA ASN A 253 -30.39 -21.35 11.98
C ASN A 253 -31.14 -20.00 11.80
N GLN A 254 -31.58 -19.49 10.63
CA GLN A 254 -31.56 -19.77 9.18
C GLN A 254 -32.11 -18.46 8.49
N PRO A 255 -31.99 -18.24 7.15
CA PRO A 255 -32.29 -16.95 6.52
C PRO A 255 -33.61 -16.91 5.70
N SER A 256 -34.41 -15.83 5.84
CA SER A 256 -35.44 -15.43 4.85
C SER A 256 -35.48 -13.91 4.62
N ASP A 257 -35.91 -13.51 3.43
CA ASP A 257 -36.33 -12.16 2.98
C ASP A 257 -35.37 -10.97 2.97
N LYS A 258 -34.20 -11.05 3.62
CA LYS A 258 -33.20 -9.97 3.61
C LYS A 258 -32.62 -9.64 2.22
N ALA A 259 -32.60 -10.58 1.28
CA ALA A 259 -31.85 -10.42 0.04
C ALA A 259 -32.45 -9.38 -0.94
N LYS A 260 -33.78 -9.24 -1.01
CA LYS A 260 -34.45 -8.28 -1.90
C LYS A 260 -34.37 -6.86 -1.34
N ASP A 261 -34.59 -6.72 -0.03
CA ASP A 261 -34.54 -5.44 0.67
C ASP A 261 -33.09 -4.88 0.77
N ILE A 262 -32.09 -5.77 0.89
CA ILE A 262 -30.67 -5.39 0.78
C ILE A 262 -30.32 -4.88 -0.63
N LYS A 263 -30.87 -5.47 -1.70
CA LYS A 263 -30.58 -5.02 -3.07
C LYS A 263 -31.14 -3.62 -3.33
N ILE A 264 -32.36 -3.34 -2.87
CA ILE A 264 -33.01 -2.03 -3.01
C ILE A 264 -32.26 -0.96 -2.19
N ARG A 265 -31.94 -1.22 -0.91
CA ARG A 265 -31.15 -0.30 -0.09
C ARG A 265 -29.73 -0.06 -0.60
N LYS A 266 -29.12 -1.05 -1.27
CA LYS A 266 -27.82 -0.90 -1.91
C LYS A 266 -27.91 0.04 -3.11
N ALA A 267 -28.93 -0.11 -3.96
CA ALA A 267 -29.14 0.79 -5.10
C ALA A 267 -29.35 2.24 -4.64
N ASP A 268 -30.16 2.45 -3.61
CA ASP A 268 -30.43 3.79 -3.04
C ASP A 268 -29.19 4.46 -2.42
N ARG A 269 -28.32 3.68 -1.79
CA ARG A 269 -27.06 4.19 -1.23
C ARG A 269 -26.02 4.50 -2.32
N ILE A 270 -25.95 3.69 -3.38
CA ILE A 270 -25.13 3.98 -4.56
C ILE A 270 -25.63 5.28 -5.23
N GLN A 271 -26.93 5.49 -5.33
CA GLN A 271 -27.47 6.71 -5.93
C GLN A 271 -27.17 7.97 -5.09
N LYS A 272 -27.03 7.81 -3.76
CA LYS A 272 -26.58 8.87 -2.84
C LYS A 272 -25.06 9.07 -2.79
N SER A 273 -24.24 8.09 -3.23
CA SER A 273 -22.78 8.23 -3.28
C SER A 273 -22.31 9.11 -4.43
N ILE A 274 -23.01 9.04 -5.57
CA ILE A 274 -22.61 9.69 -6.83
C ILE A 274 -22.31 11.19 -6.68
N PRO A 275 -23.16 12.02 -6.03
CA PRO A 275 -22.87 13.45 -5.88
C PRO A 275 -21.68 13.72 -4.94
N LEU A 276 -21.47 12.85 -3.94
CA LEU A 276 -20.42 13.00 -2.94
C LEU A 276 -19.06 12.60 -3.49
N VAL A 277 -18.99 11.50 -4.24
CA VAL A 277 -17.78 11.08 -4.95
C VAL A 277 -17.37 12.13 -5.98
N LYS A 278 -18.34 12.64 -6.76
CA LYS A 278 -18.11 13.74 -7.71
C LYS A 278 -17.56 14.99 -7.02
N LYS A 279 -18.19 15.45 -5.94
CA LYS A 279 -17.73 16.62 -5.17
C LYS A 279 -16.34 16.41 -4.54
N SER A 280 -16.08 15.21 -4.01
CA SER A 280 -14.77 14.85 -3.45
C SER A 280 -13.69 14.81 -4.53
N MET A 281 -14.01 14.30 -5.72
CA MET A 281 -13.11 14.26 -6.87
C MET A 281 -12.81 15.64 -7.42
N ASP A 282 -13.83 16.50 -7.56
CA ASP A 282 -13.62 17.88 -7.99
C ASP A 282 -12.75 18.65 -6.99
N THR A 283 -12.96 18.40 -5.69
CA THR A 283 -12.12 18.95 -4.61
C THR A 283 -10.69 18.41 -4.70
N PHE A 284 -10.52 17.11 -4.97
CA PHE A 284 -9.21 16.48 -5.12
C PHE A 284 -8.43 17.06 -6.31
N ILE A 285 -9.07 17.17 -7.48
CA ILE A 285 -8.46 17.73 -8.69
C ILE A 285 -8.03 19.18 -8.43
N LYS A 286 -8.94 20.00 -7.89
CA LYS A 286 -8.67 21.42 -7.59
C LYS A 286 -7.53 21.60 -6.56
N LYS A 287 -7.45 20.71 -5.56
CA LYS A 287 -6.49 20.84 -4.45
C LYS A 287 -5.12 20.19 -4.69
N TYR A 288 -5.06 19.13 -5.50
CA TYR A 288 -3.86 18.27 -5.59
C TYR A 288 -3.32 18.05 -7.00
N ILE A 289 -4.03 18.45 -8.05
CA ILE A 289 -3.57 18.30 -9.45
C ILE A 289 -3.18 19.65 -10.11
N CYS A 290 -3.72 20.80 -9.63
CA CYS A 290 -3.37 22.23 -9.89
C CYS A 290 -4.63 23.08 -10.21
N GLU A 291 -4.64 24.38 -9.83
CA GLU A 291 -5.80 25.28 -10.02
C GLU A 291 -6.14 25.60 -11.49
N ASN A 292 -5.18 25.46 -12.41
CA ASN A 292 -5.37 25.78 -13.83
C ASN A 292 -5.84 24.58 -14.69
N TRP A 293 -6.10 23.43 -14.06
CA TRP A 293 -6.57 22.23 -14.75
C TRP A 293 -8.09 22.09 -14.62
N ILE A 294 -8.82 22.56 -15.64
CA ILE A 294 -10.25 22.24 -15.80
C ILE A 294 -10.32 20.98 -16.68
N PRO A 295 -10.66 19.79 -16.14
CA PRO A 295 -10.92 18.64 -16.98
C PRO A 295 -12.15 18.92 -17.85
N ILE A 296 -11.93 19.13 -19.14
CA ILE A 296 -13.02 19.31 -20.10
C ILE A 296 -13.63 17.92 -20.36
N LYS A 297 -14.64 17.54 -19.56
CA LYS A 297 -15.41 16.31 -19.77
C LYS A 297 -16.27 16.48 -21.03
N LYS A 298 -15.79 16.02 -22.19
CA LYS A 298 -16.61 15.96 -23.42
C LYS A 298 -17.10 14.53 -23.65
N LYS A 299 -18.40 14.38 -23.96
CA LYS A 299 -19.04 13.10 -24.27
C LYS A 299 -18.38 12.44 -25.48
N PHE A 300 -17.72 11.30 -25.28
CA PHE A 300 -17.24 10.44 -26.36
C PHE A 300 -17.36 8.96 -26.01
N ASP A 301 -17.67 8.14 -27.01
CA ASP A 301 -17.95 6.71 -26.83
C ASP A 301 -16.68 5.83 -26.76
N LYS A 302 -15.49 6.33 -27.13
CA LYS A 302 -14.23 5.56 -27.15
C LYS A 302 -12.99 6.41 -26.82
N VAL A 303 -12.21 6.04 -25.80
CA VAL A 303 -10.93 6.71 -25.43
C VAL A 303 -9.79 5.68 -25.35
N LYS A 304 -8.62 5.99 -25.93
CA LYS A 304 -7.39 5.17 -25.83
C LYS A 304 -6.36 5.84 -24.91
N LEU A 305 -5.86 5.14 -23.89
CA LEU A 305 -4.92 5.68 -22.90
C LEU A 305 -3.69 4.76 -22.78
N TYR A 306 -2.49 5.32 -22.64
CA TYR A 306 -1.22 4.58 -22.50
C TYR A 306 -0.58 4.87 -21.14
N ILE A 307 -0.03 3.83 -20.49
CA ILE A 307 0.51 3.82 -19.12
C ILE A 307 1.75 2.94 -19.07
N SER A 308 2.76 3.28 -18.27
CA SER A 308 4.03 2.56 -18.30
C SER A 308 4.75 2.43 -16.96
N LYS A 309 5.76 1.54 -16.97
CA LYS A 309 6.62 1.09 -15.87
C LYS A 309 8.11 1.33 -16.10
N LYS A 310 8.77 1.89 -15.08
CA LYS A 310 10.13 1.47 -14.67
C LYS A 310 10.35 1.77 -13.19
N LEU A 311 10.56 0.75 -12.35
CA LEU A 311 11.14 0.88 -11.00
C LEU A 311 11.61 -0.51 -10.53
N LEU A 312 12.84 -0.85 -10.93
CA LEU A 312 13.82 -1.70 -10.25
C LEU A 312 15.10 -1.72 -11.11
N GLU A 313 15.77 -0.58 -11.14
CA GLU A 313 17.24 -0.47 -11.16
C GLU A 313 17.59 0.43 -9.96
#